data_AF-A0A7W3SZZ4-F1
#
_entry.id   AF-A0A7W3SZZ4-F1
#
_cell.length_a   1.000
_cell.length_b   1.000
_cell.length_c   1.000
_cell.angle_alpha   90.00
_cell.angle_beta   90.00
_cell.angle_gamma   90.00
#
_symmetry.space_group_name_H-M   'P 1'
#
loop_
_entity.id
_entity.type
_entity.pdbx_description
1 polymer ?
#
loop_
_entity_poly.entity_id
_entity_poly.type
_entity_poly.pdbx_seq_one_letter_code
_entity_poly.pdbx_strand_id
1 'polypeptide(L)' 'MKRRIRPPAMVREHSPDRWRRGTCWLWCGRDDLAVQWLGTVEHGPVRVPLTAYRECTHLLTERVHAVAPASTPPTENA' A
#
# COMPACT_ATOMS: atom_id res chain seq x y z
N MET A 1 9.26 12.00 -37.25
CA MET A 1 8.40 10.98 -36.62
C MET A 1 8.60 11.01 -35.10
N LYS A 2 7.75 11.72 -34.34
CA LYS A 2 7.84 11.76 -32.87
C LYS A 2 6.99 10.61 -32.31
N ARG A 3 7.63 9.54 -31.81
CA ARG A 3 6.94 8.47 -31.07
C ARG A 3 6.37 9.09 -29.80
N ARG A 4 5.06 9.35 -29.77
CA ARG A 4 4.36 9.66 -28.53
C ARG A 4 4.37 8.37 -27.69
N ILE A 5 5.33 8.27 -26.77
CA ILE A 5 5.27 7.29 -25.70
C ILE A 5 3.99 7.64 -24.92
N ARG A 6 2.94 6.86 -25.12
CA ARG A 6 1.73 6.98 -24.30
C ARG A 6 2.20 6.54 -22.90
N PRO A 7 2.23 7.42 -21.88
CA PRO A 7 2.50 6.94 -20.52
C PRO A 7 1.50 5.80 -20.25
N PRO A 8 1.94 4.68 -19.64
CA PRO A 8 1.02 3.61 -19.31
C PRO A 8 -0.13 4.26 -18.56
N ALA A 9 -1.35 4.01 -19.04
CA ALA A 9 -2.56 4.66 -18.56
C ALA A 9 -2.45 4.78 -17.04
N MET A 10 -2.35 6.02 -16.56
CA MET A 10 -2.41 6.30 -15.13
C MET A 10 -3.54 5.44 -14.60
N VAL A 11 -3.19 4.60 -13.64
CA VAL A 11 -4.05 3.69 -12.92
C VAL A 11 -5.23 4.51 -12.38
N ARG A 12 -6.26 4.69 -13.22
CA ARG A 12 -7.50 5.36 -12.88
C ARG A 12 -8.40 4.27 -12.31
N GLU A 13 -8.84 4.50 -11.08
CA GLU A 13 -9.75 3.65 -10.30
C GLU A 13 -9.21 2.23 -10.00
N HIS A 14 -8.32 2.09 -9.01
CA HIS A 14 -8.29 0.82 -8.27
C HIS A 14 -9.39 0.90 -7.21
N SER A 15 -10.51 0.22 -7.47
CA SER A 15 -11.45 -0.10 -6.40
C SER A 15 -10.68 -0.75 -5.25
N PRO A 16 -10.84 -0.27 -4.01
CA PRO A 16 -10.15 -0.81 -2.83
C PRO A 16 -10.40 -2.31 -2.59
N ASP A 17 -11.39 -2.90 -3.29
CA ASP A 17 -11.82 -4.29 -3.11
C ASP A 17 -11.20 -5.31 -4.07
N ARG A 18 -10.43 -4.88 -5.08
CA ARG A 18 -9.89 -5.83 -6.08
C ARG A 18 -8.49 -6.28 -5.72
N TRP A 19 -8.41 -7.30 -4.88
CA TRP A 19 -7.17 -8.06 -4.66
C TRP A 19 -6.62 -8.54 -6.01
N ARG A 20 -5.38 -8.13 -6.35
CA ARG A 20 -4.69 -8.55 -7.59
C ARG A 20 -3.53 -9.47 -7.25
N ARG A 21 -3.20 -10.43 -8.12
CA ARG A 21 -1.95 -11.18 -7.98
C ARG A 21 -0.75 -10.25 -8.11
N GLY A 22 0.21 -10.36 -7.21
CA GLY A 22 1.44 -9.59 -7.23
C GLY A 22 2.32 -9.86 -6.01
N THR A 23 3.38 -9.06 -5.91
CA THR A 23 4.39 -9.19 -4.86
C THR A 23 3.95 -8.54 -3.56
N CYS A 24 4.16 -9.25 -2.45
CA CYS A 24 4.09 -8.67 -1.13
C CYS A 24 5.43 -7.97 -0.82
N TRP A 25 5.40 -6.65 -0.68
CA TRP A 25 6.56 -5.81 -0.39
C TRP A 25 6.92 -5.76 1.10
N LEU A 26 6.06 -6.33 1.95
CA LEU A 26 6.36 -6.51 3.38
C LEU A 26 7.26 -7.74 3.58
N TRP A 27 7.21 -8.35 4.75
CA TRP A 27 8.21 -9.34 5.18
C TRP A 27 8.17 -10.69 4.46
N CYS A 28 7.03 -11.11 3.90
CA CYS A 28 6.95 -12.47 3.33
C CYS A 28 7.54 -12.61 1.93
N GLY A 29 7.73 -11.51 1.19
CA GLY A 29 8.40 -11.49 -0.13
C GLY A 29 7.76 -12.33 -1.24
N ARG A 30 6.63 -12.99 -0.99
CA ARG A 30 5.94 -13.87 -1.97
C ARG A 30 5.40 -13.05 -3.14
N ASP A 31 5.52 -13.57 -4.36
CA ASP A 31 5.28 -12.87 -5.63
C ASP A 31 4.00 -13.29 -6.37
N ASP A 32 3.33 -14.36 -5.93
CA ASP A 32 2.09 -14.87 -6.52
C ASP A 32 0.89 -14.85 -5.53
N LEU A 33 0.77 -13.77 -4.75
CA LEU A 33 -0.32 -13.61 -3.79
C LEU A 33 -1.34 -12.58 -4.24
N ALA A 34 -2.58 -12.77 -3.79
CA ALA A 34 -3.60 -11.74 -3.82
C ALA A 34 -3.15 -10.60 -2.86
N VAL A 35 -2.76 -9.45 -3.41
CA VAL A 35 -2.24 -8.31 -2.66
C VAL A 35 -3.15 -7.09 -2.76
N GLN A 36 -3.16 -6.31 -1.69
CA GLN A 36 -3.81 -5.01 -1.58
C GLN A 36 -2.80 -3.89 -1.87
N TRP A 37 -3.27 -2.79 -2.45
CA TRP A 37 -2.50 -1.56 -2.62
C TRP A 37 -2.41 -0.79 -1.29
N LEU A 38 -1.19 -0.48 -0.85
CA LEU A 38 -0.93 0.31 0.36
C LEU A 38 -0.56 1.76 0.05
N GLY A 39 -0.08 2.04 -1.15
CA GLY A 39 0.44 3.36 -1.50
C GLY A 39 1.35 3.33 -2.72
N THR A 40 2.07 4.41 -2.93
CA THR A 40 3.05 4.54 -4.02
C THR A 40 4.42 4.78 -3.42
N VAL A 41 5.44 4.06 -3.92
CA VAL A 41 6.84 4.25 -3.54
C VAL A 41 7.61 4.90 -4.69
N GLU A 42 8.57 5.74 -4.34
CA GLU A 42 9.38 6.48 -5.29
C GLU A 42 10.87 6.24 -5.01
N HIS A 43 11.64 6.04 -6.08
CA HIS A 43 13.10 5.98 -6.03
C HIS A 43 13.67 6.62 -7.30
N GLY A 44 14.22 7.83 -7.18
CA GLY A 44 14.63 8.64 -8.32
C GLY A 44 13.45 8.89 -9.28
N PRO A 45 13.58 8.60 -10.59
CA PRO A 45 12.47 8.76 -11.55
C PRO A 45 11.45 7.61 -11.52
N VAL A 46 11.67 6.56 -10.72
CA VAL A 46 10.84 5.37 -10.70
C VAL A 46 9.73 5.53 -9.66
N ARG A 47 8.49 5.33 -10.08
CA ARG A 47 7.29 5.33 -9.24
C ARG A 47 6.54 4.02 -9.42
N VAL A 48 6.34 3.27 -8.34
CA VAL A 48 5.74 1.92 -8.38
C VAL A 48 4.74 1.73 -7.23
N PRO A 49 3.69 0.92 -7.43
CA PRO A 49 2.73 0.63 -6.37
C PRO A 49 3.37 -0.20 -5.26
N LEU A 50 3.14 0.20 -4.01
CA LEU A 50 3.41 -0.60 -2.83
C LEU A 50 2.23 -1.55 -2.60
N THR A 51 2.47 -2.85 -2.63
CA THR A 51 1.42 -3.85 -2.43
C THR A 51 1.79 -4.85 -1.34
N ALA A 52 0.78 -5.34 -0.61
CA ALA A 52 0.99 -6.28 0.48
C ALA A 52 -0.12 -7.34 0.57
N TYR A 53 0.29 -8.52 1.01
CA TYR A 53 -0.61 -9.63 1.31
C TYR A 53 -1.35 -9.40 2.64
N ARG A 54 -2.60 -9.87 2.74
CA ARG A 54 -3.50 -9.62 3.86
C ARG A 54 -2.87 -9.88 5.23
N GLU A 55 -2.21 -11.02 5.41
CA GLU A 55 -1.63 -11.43 6.69
C GLU A 55 -0.44 -10.55 7.06
N CYS A 56 0.33 -10.10 6.08
CA CYS A 56 1.41 -9.16 6.34
C CYS A 56 0.86 -7.77 6.67
N THR A 57 -0.21 -7.32 6.02
CA THR A 57 -0.89 -6.06 6.37
C THR A 57 -1.46 -6.12 7.79
N HIS A 58 -2.05 -7.25 8.20
CA HIS A 58 -2.54 -7.43 9.57
C HIS A 58 -1.42 -7.27 10.61
N LEU A 59 -0.27 -7.94 10.39
CA LEU A 59 0.88 -7.81 11.28
C LEU A 59 1.45 -6.39 11.32
N LEU A 60 1.40 -5.67 10.19
CA LEU A 60 1.79 -4.26 10.16
C LEU A 60 0.87 -3.42 11.04
N THR A 61 -0.45 -3.60 10.92
CA THR A 61 -1.45 -2.92 11.75
C THR A 61 -1.21 -3.18 13.25
N GLU A 62 -1.00 -4.44 13.64
CA GLU A 62 -0.68 -4.78 15.04
C GLU A 62 0.57 -4.08 15.55
N ARG A 63 1.65 -4.05 14.75
CA ARG A 63 2.90 -3.36 15.12
C ARG A 63 2.71 -1.85 15.24
N VAL A 64 1.93 -1.24 14.34
CA VAL A 64 1.61 0.18 14.42
C VAL A 64 0.83 0.47 15.71
N HIS A 65 -0.18 -0.33 16.05
CA HIS A 65 -0.94 -0.17 17.29
C HIS A 65 -0.10 -0.39 18.54
N ALA A 66 0.86 -1.30 18.52
CA ALA A 66 1.76 -1.54 19.66
C ALA A 66 2.72 -0.36 19.94
N VAL A 67 3.02 0.45 18.93
CA VAL A 67 3.93 1.61 19.05
C VAL A 67 3.18 2.93 19.16
N ALA A 68 1.93 2.99 18.67
CA ALA A 68 1.11 4.18 18.78
C ALA A 68 0.87 4.51 20.26
N PRO A 69 1.19 5.74 20.72
CA PRO A 69 0.79 6.14 22.05
C PRO A 69 -0.73 6.05 22.13
N ALA A 70 -1.25 5.60 23.28
CA ALA A 70 -2.68 5.65 23.55
C ALA A 70 -3.13 7.09 23.34
N SER A 71 -3.85 7.35 22.26
CA SER A 71 -4.46 8.64 22.02
C SER A 71 -5.46 8.86 23.15
N THR A 72 -5.07 9.63 24.17
CA THR A 72 -5.99 10.12 25.20
C THR A 72 -7.12 10.85 24.48
N PRO A 73 -8.40 10.47 24.69
CA PRO A 73 -9.51 11.27 24.18
C PRO A 73 -9.38 12.69 24.75
N PRO A 74 -9.73 13.74 23.98
CA PRO A 74 -9.75 15.08 24.52
C PRO A 74 -10.73 15.10 25.69
N THR A 75 -10.25 15.47 26.88
CA THR A 75 -11.10 15.81 28.02
C THR A 75 -11.90 17.04 27.61
N GLU A 76 -13.13 16.81 27.15
CA GLU A 76 -14.16 17.84 27.06
C GLU A 76 -14.36 18.37 28.48
N ASN A 77 -13.90 19.59 28.73
CA ASN A 77 -14.04 20.25 30.02
C ASN A 77 -15.54 20.43 30.32
N ALA A 78 -15.95 19.88 31.46
CA ALA A 78 -17.24 20.14 32.10
C ALA A 78 -17.33 21.55 32.69
#